data_AF-A0AAU6ZWL1-F1
#
_entry.id   AF-A0AAU6ZWL1-F1
#
_cell.length_a   1.000
_cell.length_b   1.000
_cell.length_c   1.000
_cell.angle_alpha   90.00
_cell.angle_beta   90.00
_cell.angle_gamma   90.00
#
_symmetry.space_group_name_H-M   'P 1'
#
loop_
_entity.id
_entity.type
_entity.pdbx_description
1 polymer ?
#
loop_
_entity_poly.entity_id
_entity_poly.type
_entity_poly.pdbx_seq_one_letter_code
_entity_poly.pdbx_strand_id
1 'polypeptide(L)'
;MITVQGFETVQYLGDRFDAETRVRASRLAQLVAASIYLGFVAVATPVMGLGTAAGPDNTLLDITGRVAPWLALPLVLSAVLSQFSAAVADTVAAQGNLSGLSRFMRGPTPYLVSGGAAVLLAATTPTFTIVAVASRAFAAYYAIQAVLAMRTSVGVMRRAGYFALAAVMIAIALVAESTG
;
A
#
# COMPACT_ATOMS: atom_id res chain seq x y z
N MET A 1 -3.95 -2.22 4.47
CA MET A 1 -3.67 -2.57 3.06
C MET A 1 -2.89 -1.41 2.45
N ILE A 2 -1.59 -1.58 2.24
CA ILE A 2 -0.68 -0.62 1.59
C ILE A 2 -0.07 -1.39 0.42
N THR A 3 -0.76 -1.48 -0.72
CA THR A 3 -0.28 -2.29 -1.86
C THR A 3 -0.06 -1.47 -3.13
N VAL A 4 -0.48 -0.20 -3.17
CA VAL A 4 -0.35 0.65 -4.37
C VAL A 4 0.72 1.74 -4.22
N GLN A 5 1.18 1.98 -2.98
CA GLN A 5 2.09 3.08 -2.65
C GLN A 5 3.56 2.78 -2.97
N GLY A 6 3.97 1.50 -3.00
CA GLY A 6 5.37 1.09 -3.21
C GLY A 6 5.87 1.15 -4.66
N PHE A 7 5.03 1.48 -5.63
CA PHE A 7 5.42 1.49 -7.05
C PHE A 7 6.21 2.74 -7.46
N GLU A 8 6.24 3.76 -6.61
CA GLU A 8 6.99 4.99 -6.82
C GLU A 8 8.43 4.87 -6.34
N THR A 9 8.77 3.82 -5.57
CA THR A 9 10.12 3.59 -5.07
C THR A 9 11.14 3.43 -6.21
N VAL A 10 10.67 2.95 -7.37
CA VAL A 10 11.45 2.85 -8.61
C VAL A 10 11.93 4.24 -9.09
N GLN A 11 11.33 5.34 -8.61
CA GLN A 11 11.77 6.70 -8.90
C GLN A 11 13.13 7.03 -8.30
N TYR A 12 13.39 6.54 -7.09
CA TYR A 12 14.64 6.81 -6.38
C TYR A 12 15.83 5.98 -6.90
N LEU A 13 15.60 5.12 -7.89
CA LEU A 13 16.62 4.33 -8.58
C LEU A 13 17.18 5.02 -9.84
N GLY A 14 16.87 6.29 -10.05
CA GLY A 14 17.28 7.06 -11.25
C GLY A 14 18.79 7.14 -11.47
N ASP A 15 19.59 7.03 -10.41
CA ASP A 15 21.06 7.06 -10.51
C ASP A 15 21.65 5.74 -11.03
N ARG A 16 20.86 4.65 -11.04
CA ARG A 16 21.31 3.30 -11.40
C ARG A 16 20.65 2.73 -12.65
N PHE A 17 19.45 3.18 -12.99
CA PHE A 17 18.66 2.62 -14.09
C PHE A 17 18.01 3.73 -14.93
N ASP A 18 17.92 3.48 -16.23
CA ASP A 18 17.27 4.38 -17.19
C ASP A 18 15.76 4.49 -16.96
N ALA A 19 15.16 5.54 -17.52
CA ALA A 19 13.75 5.84 -17.34
C ALA A 19 12.82 4.75 -17.90
N GLU A 20 13.19 4.10 -19.01
CA GLU A 20 12.34 3.10 -19.65
C GLU A 20 12.27 1.82 -18.81
N THR A 21 13.41 1.36 -18.31
CA THR A 21 13.50 0.21 -17.40
C THR A 21 12.66 0.44 -16.14
N ARG A 22 12.75 1.65 -15.56
CA ARG A 22 11.98 2.02 -14.35
C ARG A 22 10.47 2.03 -14.59
N VAL A 23 10.01 2.54 -15.75
CA VAL A 23 8.58 2.53 -16.12
C VAL A 23 8.08 1.10 -16.34
N ARG A 24 8.86 0.26 -17.03
CA ARG A 24 8.51 -1.15 -17.26
C ARG A 24 8.39 -1.91 -15.93
N ALA A 25 9.37 -1.73 -15.04
CA ALA A 25 9.36 -2.35 -13.72
C ALA A 25 8.14 -1.93 -12.88
N SER A 26 7.82 -0.63 -12.85
CA SER A 26 6.65 -0.11 -12.12
C SER A 26 5.33 -0.70 -12.64
N ARG A 27 5.15 -0.75 -13.97
CA ARG A 27 3.95 -1.35 -14.60
C ARG A 27 3.81 -2.85 -14.32
N LEU A 28 4.92 -3.59 -14.41
CA LEU A 28 4.91 -5.02 -14.14
C LEU A 28 4.56 -5.29 -12.67
N ALA A 29 5.15 -4.53 -11.75
CA ALA A 29 4.86 -4.65 -10.32
C ALA A 29 3.38 -4.37 -10.02
N GLN A 30 2.79 -3.34 -10.64
CA GLN A 30 1.35 -3.05 -10.54
C GLN A 30 0.49 -4.22 -11.03
N LEU A 31 0.82 -4.78 -12.21
CA LEU A 31 0.06 -5.88 -12.80
C LEU A 31 0.13 -7.14 -11.93
N VAL A 32 1.32 -7.50 -11.44
CA VAL A 32 1.54 -8.66 -10.57
C VAL A 32 0.82 -8.49 -9.24
N ALA A 33 0.89 -7.33 -8.60
CA ALA A 33 0.18 -7.09 -7.36
C ALA A 33 -1.35 -7.14 -7.56
N ALA A 34 -1.85 -6.53 -8.64
CA ALA A 34 -3.27 -6.56 -8.96
C ALA A 34 -3.77 -7.99 -9.22
N SER A 35 -3.03 -8.81 -9.96
CA SER A 35 -3.42 -10.19 -10.24
C SER A 35 -3.42 -11.06 -8.98
N ILE A 36 -2.41 -10.92 -8.12
CA ILE A 36 -2.36 -11.62 -6.83
C ILE A 36 -3.55 -11.21 -5.95
N TYR A 37 -3.85 -9.92 -5.85
CA TYR A 37 -4.95 -9.43 -5.03
C TYR A 37 -6.32 -9.92 -5.53
N LEU A 38 -6.58 -9.79 -6.84
CA LEU A 38 -7.82 -10.26 -7.44
C LEU A 38 -7.96 -11.78 -7.34
N GLY A 39 -6.88 -12.52 -7.57
CA GLY A 39 -6.86 -13.98 -7.40
C GLY A 39 -7.13 -14.39 -5.95
N PHE A 40 -6.51 -13.72 -4.98
CA PHE A 40 -6.78 -13.95 -3.56
C PHE A 40 -8.25 -13.70 -3.21
N VAL A 41 -8.82 -12.57 -3.63
CA VAL A 41 -10.25 -12.27 -3.38
C VAL A 41 -11.14 -13.32 -4.03
N ALA A 42 -10.91 -13.67 -5.29
CA ALA A 42 -11.70 -14.67 -6.02
C ALA A 42 -11.70 -16.05 -5.35
N VAL A 43 -10.58 -16.46 -4.74
CA VAL A 43 -10.46 -17.73 -4.01
C VAL A 43 -10.99 -17.63 -2.58
N ALA A 44 -10.73 -16.53 -1.87
CA ALA A 44 -11.09 -16.37 -0.47
C ALA A 44 -12.61 -16.18 -0.27
N THR A 45 -13.28 -15.45 -1.16
CA THR A 45 -14.72 -15.17 -1.07
C THR A 45 -15.59 -16.43 -0.96
N PRO A 46 -15.48 -17.45 -1.85
CA PRO A 46 -16.28 -18.67 -1.73
C PRO A 46 -15.90 -19.50 -0.49
N VAL A 47 -14.62 -19.53 -0.10
CA VAL A 47 -14.14 -20.30 1.06
C VAL A 47 -14.71 -19.75 2.37
N MET A 48 -14.83 -18.44 2.51
CA MET A 48 -15.47 -17.83 3.70
C MET A 48 -16.95 -18.20 3.82
N GLY A 49 -17.64 -18.49 2.71
CA GLY A 49 -19.03 -18.96 2.71
C GLY A 49 -19.20 -20.42 3.16
N LEU A 50 -18.14 -21.23 3.11
CA LEU A 50 -18.16 -22.66 3.47
C LEU A 50 -17.87 -22.92 4.95
N GLY A 51 -17.32 -21.95 5.69
CA GLY A 51 -16.82 -22.12 7.06
C GLY A 51 -17.87 -22.16 8.18
N THR A 52 -19.17 -22.04 7.88
CA THR A 52 -20.24 -21.91 8.90
C THR A 52 -21.00 -23.20 9.19
N ALA A 53 -20.71 -24.32 8.52
CA ALA A 53 -21.43 -25.57 8.72
C ALA A 53 -20.48 -26.77 8.92
N ALA A 54 -20.17 -27.12 10.17
CA ALA A 54 -19.74 -28.48 10.49
C ALA A 54 -19.98 -28.81 11.98
N GLY A 55 -20.99 -29.68 12.20
CA GLY A 55 -21.16 -30.48 13.42
C GLY A 55 -20.15 -31.64 13.50
N PRO A 56 -20.30 -32.55 14.48
CA PRO A 56 -19.19 -33.18 15.18
C PRO A 56 -18.60 -34.38 14.44
N ASP A 57 -17.46 -34.19 13.80
CA ASP A 57 -16.44 -35.24 13.61
C ASP A 57 -15.08 -34.69 14.07
N ASN A 58 -14.78 -34.96 15.33
CA ASN A 58 -13.58 -34.57 16.10
C ASN A 58 -12.24 -35.00 15.48
N THR A 59 -12.24 -35.89 14.49
CA THR A 59 -11.03 -36.34 13.78
C THR A 59 -10.43 -35.24 12.89
N LEU A 60 -11.27 -34.46 12.21
CA LEU A 60 -10.80 -33.30 11.43
C LEU A 60 -10.32 -32.16 12.34
N LEU A 61 -10.94 -32.01 13.52
CA LEU A 61 -10.53 -31.02 14.52
C LEU A 61 -9.14 -31.34 15.11
N ASP A 62 -8.82 -32.61 15.37
CA ASP A 62 -7.51 -33.03 15.89
C ASP A 62 -6.38 -32.87 14.85
N ILE A 63 -6.64 -33.22 13.58
CA ILE A 63 -5.66 -33.01 12.49
C ILE A 63 -5.46 -31.51 12.26
N THR A 64 -6.55 -30.74 12.24
CA THR A 64 -6.48 -29.27 12.09
C THR A 64 -5.76 -28.65 13.27
N GLY A 65 -6.02 -29.08 14.51
CA GLY A 65 -5.33 -28.58 15.72
C GLY A 65 -3.84 -28.90 15.74
N ARG A 66 -3.42 -30.03 15.16
CA ARG A 66 -1.99 -30.41 15.08
C ARG A 66 -1.25 -29.72 13.93
N VAL A 67 -1.94 -29.47 12.82
CA VAL A 67 -1.38 -28.85 11.60
C VAL A 67 -1.47 -27.32 11.64
N ALA A 68 -2.45 -26.75 12.34
CA ALA A 68 -2.67 -25.32 12.47
C ALA A 68 -1.43 -24.55 12.97
N PRO A 69 -0.66 -25.01 13.98
CA PRO A 69 0.56 -24.31 14.40
C PRO A 69 1.62 -24.31 13.30
N TRP A 70 1.75 -25.38 12.52
CA TRP A 70 2.72 -25.50 11.44
C TRP A 70 2.39 -24.64 10.23
N LEU A 71 1.12 -24.29 10.01
CA LEU A 71 0.72 -23.31 8.99
C LEU A 71 0.68 -21.88 9.54
N ALA A 72 0.17 -21.70 10.76
CA ALA A 72 0.04 -20.39 11.38
C ALA A 72 1.40 -19.75 11.64
N LEU A 73 2.39 -20.51 12.12
CA LEU A 73 3.71 -19.96 12.43
C LEU A 73 4.43 -19.40 11.19
N PRO A 74 4.56 -20.13 10.06
CA PRO A 74 5.11 -19.56 8.84
C PRO A 74 4.31 -18.39 8.28
N LEU A 75 2.98 -18.40 8.38
CA LEU A 75 2.12 -17.30 7.94
C LEU A 75 2.35 -16.04 8.78
N VAL A 76 2.40 -16.18 10.10
CA VAL A 76 2.70 -15.06 11.01
C VAL A 76 4.11 -14.53 10.77
N LEU A 77 5.11 -15.41 10.65
CA LEU A 77 6.49 -15.00 10.34
C LEU A 77 6.58 -14.29 8.99
N SER A 78 5.92 -14.82 7.96
CA SER A 78 5.84 -14.19 6.64
C SER A 78 5.18 -12.81 6.71
N ALA A 79 4.08 -12.68 7.46
CA ALA A 79 3.40 -11.41 7.66
C ALA A 79 4.28 -10.38 8.38
N VAL A 80 4.96 -10.79 9.46
CA VAL A 80 5.87 -9.92 10.22
C VAL A 80 7.04 -9.46 9.37
N LEU A 81 7.69 -10.38 8.64
CA LEU A 81 8.80 -10.04 7.74
C LEU A 81 8.35 -9.13 6.60
N SER A 82 7.17 -9.39 6.03
CA SER A 82 6.58 -8.55 4.97
C SER A 82 6.28 -7.14 5.47
N GLN A 83 5.67 -7.00 6.65
CA GLN A 83 5.36 -5.71 7.27
C GLN A 83 6.63 -4.94 7.65
N PHE A 84 7.64 -5.63 8.17
CA PHE A 84 8.93 -5.02 8.49
C PHE A 84 9.62 -4.49 7.21
N SER A 85 9.63 -5.27 6.13
CA SER A 85 10.18 -4.82 4.85
C SER A 85 9.43 -3.61 4.30
N ALA A 86 8.10 -3.57 4.41
CA ALA A 86 7.30 -2.43 4.01
C ALA A 86 7.60 -1.18 4.85
N ALA A 87 7.69 -1.33 6.19
CA ALA A 87 8.02 -0.23 7.08
C ALA A 87 9.40 0.36 6.79
N VAL A 88 10.41 -0.48 6.52
CA VAL A 88 11.75 0.00 6.12
C VAL A 88 11.67 0.77 4.80
N ALA A 89 10.98 0.26 3.80
CA ALA A 89 10.82 0.95 2.51
C ALA A 89 10.14 2.32 2.68
N ASP A 90 9.08 2.40 3.50
CA ASP A 90 8.39 3.66 3.80
C ASP A 90 9.28 4.66 4.53
N THR A 91 10.14 4.20 5.47
CA THR A 91 11.08 5.10 6.16
C THR A 91 12.12 5.71 5.22
N VAL A 92 12.62 4.92 4.26
CA VAL A 92 13.56 5.38 3.24
C VAL A 92 12.88 6.35 2.27
N ALA A 93 11.64 6.08 1.86
CA ALA A 93 10.86 7.00 1.03
C ALA A 93 10.59 8.33 1.76
N ALA A 94 10.23 8.28 3.04
CA ALA A 94 10.03 9.46 3.87
C ALA A 94 11.31 10.30 3.99
N GLN A 95 12.48 9.66 4.14
CA GLN A 95 13.76 10.36 4.09
C GLN A 95 14.00 11.06 2.77
N GLY A 96 13.82 10.34 1.65
CA GLY A 96 14.04 10.87 0.32
C GLY A 96 13.23 12.14 0.08
N ASN A 97 11.97 12.14 0.51
CA ASN A 97 11.12 13.31 0.41
C ASN A 97 11.55 14.44 1.36
N LEU A 98 11.72 14.15 2.66
CA LEU A 98 12.03 15.19 3.66
C LEU A 98 13.40 15.84 3.44
N SER A 99 14.39 15.07 3.02
CA SER A 99 15.74 15.59 2.75
C SER A 99 15.79 16.57 1.58
N GLY A 100 14.80 16.52 0.68
CA GLY A 100 14.61 17.49 -0.40
C GLY A 100 14.00 18.83 0.03
N LEU A 101 13.38 18.92 1.20
CA LEU A 101 12.63 20.12 1.62
C LEU A 101 13.50 21.23 2.22
N SER A 102 14.59 20.90 2.94
CA SER A 102 15.40 21.91 3.64
C SER A 102 16.80 21.40 4.00
N ARG A 103 17.78 22.31 4.15
CA ARG A 103 19.13 21.96 4.62
C ARG A 103 19.14 21.32 6.02
N PHE A 104 18.14 21.62 6.85
CA PHE A 104 18.01 21.06 8.21
C PHE A 104 17.54 19.60 8.20
N MET A 105 16.90 19.17 7.10
CA MET A 105 16.45 17.79 6.88
C MET A 105 17.54 16.93 6.21
N ARG A 106 18.81 17.32 6.33
CA ARG A 106 19.95 16.51 5.87
C ARG A 106 20.50 15.70 7.06
N GLY A 107 20.95 14.47 6.81
CA GLY A 107 21.50 13.58 7.85
C GLY A 107 20.42 12.77 8.59
N PRO A 108 20.56 12.50 9.90
CA PRO A 108 19.67 11.59 10.63
C PRO A 108 18.32 12.22 11.03
N THR A 109 18.18 13.55 10.92
CA THR A 109 16.99 14.29 11.36
C THR A 109 15.68 13.77 10.79
N PRO A 110 15.55 13.48 9.48
CA PRO A 110 14.26 13.06 8.97
C PRO A 110 13.90 11.64 9.46
N TYR A 111 14.87 10.79 9.82
CA TYR A 111 14.58 9.47 10.41
C TYR A 111 13.97 9.64 11.80
N LEU A 112 14.53 10.56 12.59
CA LEU A 112 14.00 10.88 13.92
C LEU A 112 12.60 11.50 13.84
N VAL A 113 12.38 12.43 12.90
CA VAL A 113 11.08 13.09 12.73
C VAL A 113 10.02 12.10 12.25
N SER A 114 10.31 11.33 11.19
CA SER A 114 9.35 10.35 10.64
C SER A 114 9.09 9.19 11.60
N GLY A 115 10.13 8.66 12.24
CA GLY A 115 10.01 7.60 13.24
C GLY A 115 9.27 8.05 14.49
N GLY A 116 9.58 9.24 15.01
CA GLY A 116 8.88 9.83 16.15
C GLY A 116 7.41 10.08 15.86
N ALA A 117 7.08 10.61 14.68
CA ALA A 117 5.70 10.78 14.24
C ALA A 117 4.97 9.43 14.11
N ALA A 118 5.61 8.41 13.54
CA ALA A 118 5.04 7.07 13.42
C ALA A 118 4.74 6.43 14.78
N VAL A 119 5.67 6.52 15.75
CA VAL A 119 5.46 6.02 17.11
C VAL A 119 4.32 6.77 17.81
N LEU A 120 4.30 8.10 17.70
CA LEU A 120 3.23 8.91 18.30
C LEU A 120 1.86 8.55 17.73
N LEU A 121 1.75 8.44 16.41
CA LEU A 121 0.50 8.06 15.74
C LEU A 121 0.08 6.63 16.11
N ALA A 122 1.02 5.69 16.12
CA ALA A 122 0.74 4.31 16.52
C ALA A 122 0.28 4.18 17.98
N ALA A 123 0.77 5.06 18.87
CA ALA A 123 0.39 5.06 20.28
C ALA A 123 -0.94 5.76 20.57
N THR A 124 -1.36 6.72 19.73
CA THR A 124 -2.51 7.60 20.03
C THR A 124 -3.71 7.39 19.12
N THR A 125 -3.51 6.81 17.94
CA THR A 125 -4.54 6.74 16.90
C THR A 125 -4.91 5.29 16.59
N PRO A 126 -6.22 4.95 16.53
CA PRO A 126 -6.67 3.62 16.11
C PRO A 126 -6.16 3.27 14.72
N THR A 127 -5.80 2.00 14.51
CA THR A 127 -5.23 1.52 13.24
C THR A 127 -6.12 1.81 12.03
N PHE A 128 -7.44 1.63 12.16
CA PHE A 128 -8.38 1.92 11.07
C PHE A 128 -8.39 3.41 10.69
N THR A 129 -8.29 4.30 11.67
CA THR A 129 -8.19 5.75 11.43
C THR A 129 -6.88 6.11 10.72
N ILE A 130 -5.75 5.52 11.14
CA ILE A 130 -4.45 5.72 10.45
C ILE A 130 -4.57 5.31 8.98
N VAL A 131 -5.15 4.13 8.71
CA VAL A 131 -5.33 3.62 7.34
C VAL A 131 -6.26 4.52 6.52
N ALA A 132 -7.37 4.99 7.10
CA ALA A 132 -8.30 5.87 6.41
C ALA A 132 -7.67 7.23 6.05
N VAL A 133 -6.97 7.86 6.99
CA VAL A 133 -6.27 9.13 6.76
C VAL A 133 -5.16 8.96 5.72
N ALA A 134 -4.35 7.90 5.83
CA ALA A 134 -3.30 7.60 4.87
C ALA A 134 -3.88 7.40 3.46
N SER A 135 -4.95 6.61 3.32
CA SER A 135 -5.62 6.35 2.04
C SER A 135 -6.09 7.65 1.37
N ARG A 136 -6.67 8.58 2.13
CA ARG A 136 -7.10 9.89 1.63
C ARG A 136 -5.93 10.75 1.18
N ALA A 137 -4.83 10.75 1.94
CA ALA A 137 -3.62 11.48 1.57
C ALA A 137 -3.05 10.97 0.24
N PHE A 138 -3.00 9.65 0.02
CA PHE A 138 -2.57 9.07 -1.25
C PHE A 138 -3.53 9.37 -2.40
N ALA A 139 -4.84 9.29 -2.16
CA ALA A 139 -5.82 9.64 -3.17
C ALA A 139 -5.66 11.11 -3.61
N ALA A 140 -5.46 12.04 -2.67
CA ALA A 140 -5.18 13.44 -2.98
C ALA A 140 -3.86 13.62 -3.77
N TYR A 141 -2.81 12.90 -3.38
CA TYR A 141 -1.53 12.93 -4.08
C TYR A 141 -1.65 12.43 -5.53
N TYR A 142 -2.33 11.30 -5.76
CA TYR A 142 -2.58 10.78 -7.11
C TYR A 142 -3.53 11.65 -7.92
N ALA A 143 -4.48 12.35 -7.30
CA ALA A 143 -5.29 13.35 -7.98
C ALA A 143 -4.43 14.48 -8.55
N ILE A 144 -3.46 14.98 -7.78
CA ILE A 144 -2.52 16.01 -8.24
C ILE A 144 -1.67 15.49 -9.40
N GLN A 145 -1.14 14.27 -9.31
CA GLN A 145 -0.39 13.66 -10.42
C GLN A 145 -1.24 13.50 -11.69
N ALA A 146 -2.51 13.09 -11.55
CA ALA A 146 -3.42 12.95 -12.67
C ALA A 146 -3.73 14.31 -13.33
N VAL A 147 -3.89 15.38 -12.53
CA VAL A 147 -4.03 16.74 -13.05
C VAL A 147 -2.77 17.20 -13.78
N LEU A 148 -1.59 16.91 -13.24
CA LEU A 148 -0.33 17.25 -13.90
C LEU A 148 -0.17 16.49 -15.22
N ALA A 149 -0.46 15.18 -15.24
CA ALA A 149 -0.45 14.36 -16.45
C ALA A 149 -1.45 14.87 -17.50
N MET A 150 -2.63 15.32 -17.08
CA MET A 150 -3.59 15.97 -17.96
C MET A 150 -3.00 17.21 -18.63
N ARG A 151 -2.36 18.09 -17.86
CA ARG A 151 -1.76 19.34 -18.37
C ARG A 151 -0.60 19.08 -19.33
N THR A 152 0.21 18.04 -19.09
CA THR A 152 1.36 17.71 -19.93
C THR A 152 1.01 16.80 -21.11
N SER A 153 -0.14 16.12 -21.08
CA SER A 153 -0.55 15.22 -22.17
C SER A 153 -1.02 15.96 -23.43
N VAL A 154 -0.67 15.37 -24.58
CA VAL A 154 -1.12 15.80 -25.90
C VAL A 154 -2.20 14.81 -26.38
N GLY A 155 -3.39 15.32 -26.70
CA GLY A 155 -4.53 14.53 -27.16
C GLY A 155 -5.76 14.59 -26.24
N VAL A 156 -6.92 14.88 -26.82
CA VAL A 156 -8.19 15.10 -26.09
C VAL A 156 -8.63 13.85 -25.29
N MET A 157 -8.49 12.66 -25.88
CA MET A 157 -8.89 11.41 -25.22
C MET A 157 -8.03 11.07 -24.00
N ARG A 158 -6.71 11.31 -24.06
CA ARG A 158 -5.81 11.10 -22.92
C ARG A 158 -6.08 12.12 -21.81
N ARG A 159 -6.33 13.38 -22.18
CA ARG A 159 -6.73 14.43 -21.22
C ARG A 159 -8.04 14.08 -20.50
N ALA A 160 -9.05 13.62 -21.25
CA ALA A 160 -10.32 13.19 -20.66
C ALA A 160 -10.12 12.00 -19.70
N GLY A 161 -9.28 11.02 -20.07
CA GLY A 161 -8.94 9.90 -19.19
C GLY A 161 -8.27 10.34 -17.88
N TYR A 162 -7.27 11.22 -17.95
CA TYR A 162 -6.62 11.77 -16.75
C TYR A 162 -7.56 12.63 -15.91
N PHE A 163 -8.51 13.35 -16.54
CA PHE A 163 -9.54 14.10 -15.82
C PHE A 163 -10.49 13.18 -15.06
N ALA A 164 -10.97 12.12 -15.71
CA ALA A 164 -11.80 11.12 -15.05
C ALA A 164 -11.07 10.49 -13.86
N LEU A 165 -9.79 10.12 -14.04
CA LEU A 165 -8.97 9.56 -12.96
C LEU A 165 -8.80 10.56 -11.79
N ALA A 166 -8.50 11.82 -12.09
CA ALA A 166 -8.39 12.86 -11.06
C ALA A 166 -9.70 13.04 -10.30
N ALA A 167 -10.85 13.06 -11.00
CA ALA A 167 -12.16 13.19 -10.38
C ALA A 167 -12.47 12.01 -9.45
N VAL A 168 -12.17 10.77 -9.86
CA VAL A 168 -12.33 9.58 -9.01
C VAL A 168 -11.44 9.66 -7.77
N MET A 169 -10.17 10.06 -7.93
CA MET A 169 -9.25 10.18 -6.80
C MET A 169 -9.69 11.28 -5.80
N ILE A 170 -10.20 12.41 -6.30
CA ILE A 170 -10.79 13.45 -5.44
C ILE A 170 -12.03 12.93 -4.73
N ALA A 171 -12.91 12.20 -5.42
CA ALA A 171 -14.08 11.60 -4.80
C ALA A 171 -13.68 10.65 -3.66
N ILE A 172 -12.68 9.80 -3.87
CA ILE A 172 -12.16 8.91 -2.82
C ILE A 172 -11.60 9.71 -1.63
N ALA A 173 -10.84 10.78 -1.89
CA ALA A 173 -10.27 11.62 -0.83
C ALA A 173 -11.33 12.34 0.02
N LEU A 174 -12.50 12.64 -0.56
CA LEU A 174 -13.60 13.36 0.10
C LEU A 174 -14.63 12.42 0.75
N VAL A 175 -14.93 11.27 0.12
CA VAL A 175 -16.04 10.38 0.50
C VAL A 175 -15.62 9.24 1.43
N ALA A 176 -14.32 8.94 1.54
CA ALA A 176 -13.85 7.95 2.50
C ALA A 176 -14.05 8.45 3.95
N GLU A 177 -15.23 8.22 4.51
CA GLU A 177 -15.53 8.48 5.92
C GLU A 177 -14.64 7.62 6.82
N SER A 178 -14.08 8.24 7.86
CA SER A 178 -13.56 7.50 8.99
C SER A 178 -14.76 6.95 9.75
N THR A 179 -15.09 5.67 9.56
CA THR A 179 -15.96 4.97 10.50
C THR A 179 -15.31 5.08 11.88
N GLY A 180 -15.83 5.99 12.71
CA GLY A 180 -15.45 6.20 14.10
C GLY A 180 -15.95 5.09 15.01
#